data_AF-A0A525BWH3-F1
#
_entry.id   AF-A0A525BWH3-F1
#
_cell.length_a   1.000
_cell.length_b   1.000
_cell.length_c   1.000
_cell.angle_alpha   90.00
_cell.angle_beta   90.00
_cell.angle_gamma   90.00
#
_symmetry.space_group_name_H-M   'P 1'
#
loop_
_entity.id
_entity.type
_entity.pdbx_description
1 polymer ?
#
loop_
_entity_poly.entity_id
_entity_poly.type
_entity_poly.pdbx_seq_one_letter_code
_entity_poly.pdbx_strand_id
1 'polypeptide(L)' 'VIALEDQERARQFYETLISQDYTHARIVQVMIGERWIYRVQIGAFASLSQAQAAMDRVALDYPDAFITSESVP' A
#
# COMPACT_ATOMS: atom_id res chain seq x y z
N VAL A 1 -2.55 2.07 0.96
CA VAL A 1 -2.50 0.66 0.51
C VAL A 1 -3.12 0.59 -0.86
N ILE A 2 -2.52 -0.16 -1.78
CA ILE A 2 -3.11 -0.50 -3.09
C ILE A 2 -3.29 -2.00 -3.16
N ALA A 3 -4.43 -2.46 -3.67
CA ALA A 3 -4.73 -3.88 -3.87
C ALA A 3 -4.60 -4.26 -5.35
N LEU A 4 -3.82 -5.29 -5.64
CA LEU A 4 -3.50 -5.74 -7.00
C LEU A 4 -3.68 -7.26 -7.09
N GLU A 5 -4.35 -7.75 -8.15
CA GLU A 5 -4.53 -9.19 -8.38
C GLU A 5 -3.29 -9.86 -8.99
N ASP A 6 -2.34 -9.08 -9.51
CA ASP A 6 -1.15 -9.55 -10.23
C ASP A 6 0.13 -9.26 -9.43
N GLN A 7 0.94 -10.30 -9.22
CA GLN A 7 2.19 -10.22 -8.47
C GLN A 7 3.23 -9.32 -9.14
N GLU A 8 3.34 -9.37 -10.46
CA GLU A 8 4.32 -8.61 -11.23
C GLU A 8 3.97 -7.12 -11.22
N ARG A 9 2.68 -6.79 -11.33
CA ARG A 9 2.21 -5.40 -11.12
C ARG A 9 2.47 -4.92 -9.70
N ALA A 10 2.26 -5.76 -8.70
CA ALA A 10 2.57 -5.42 -7.32
C ALA A 10 4.08 -5.16 -7.11
N ARG A 11 4.94 -5.95 -7.77
CA ARG A 11 6.40 -5.78 -7.76
C ARG A 11 6.83 -4.48 -8.42
N GLN A 12 6.34 -4.18 -9.63
CA GLN A 12 6.65 -2.93 -10.34
C GLN A 12 6.21 -1.70 -9.55
N PHE A 13 5.03 -1.78 -8.91
CA PHE A 13 4.55 -0.69 -8.08
C PHE A 13 5.40 -0.52 -6.82
N TYR A 14 5.77 -1.61 -6.15
CA TYR A 14 6.72 -1.58 -5.04
C TYR A 14 8.06 -0.95 -5.44
N GLU A 15 8.64 -1.33 -6.57
CA GLU A 15 9.91 -0.76 -7.06
C GLU A 15 9.81 0.76 -7.32
N THR A 16 8.64 1.22 -7.80
CA THR A 16 8.34 2.66 -7.97
C THR A 16 8.28 3.38 -6.63
N LEU A 17 7.67 2.78 -5.61
CA LEU A 17 7.64 3.35 -4.26
C LEU A 17 9.03 3.46 -3.65
N ILE A 18 9.86 2.42 -3.82
CA ILE A 18 11.25 2.44 -3.33
C ILE A 18 12.06 3.54 -4.02
N SER A 19 11.88 3.76 -5.34
CA SER A 19 12.59 4.83 -6.04
C SER A 19 12.14 6.24 -5.64
N GLN A 20 10.95 6.37 -5.06
CA GLN A 20 10.39 7.60 -4.49
C GLN A 20 10.67 7.78 -2.99
N ASP A 21 11.63 7.04 -2.42
CA ASP A 21 12.05 7.10 -1.01
C ASP A 21 11.02 6.55 0.00
N TYR A 22 10.01 5.80 -0.45
CA TYR A 22 9.12 5.04 0.44
C TYR A 22 9.78 3.73 0.88
N THR A 23 10.92 3.83 1.58
CA THR A 23 11.76 2.69 1.99
C THR A 23 11.08 1.67 2.91
N HIS A 24 9.97 2.05 3.55
CA HIS A 24 9.16 1.19 4.40
C HIS A 24 8.01 0.51 3.66
N ALA A 25 7.94 0.65 2.33
CA ALA A 25 6.95 -0.03 1.54
C ALA A 25 7.13 -1.56 1.65
N ARG A 26 6.02 -2.29 1.57
CA ARG A 26 6.04 -3.77 1.57
C ARG A 26 4.88 -4.33 0.77
N ILE A 27 5.08 -5.51 0.21
CA ILE A 27 4.02 -6.31 -0.43
C ILE A 27 3.55 -7.34 0.59
N VAL A 28 2.24 -7.38 0.82
CA VAL A 28 1.58 -8.37 1.68
C VAL A 28 0.56 -9.12 0.83
N GLN A 29 0.66 -10.44 0.79
CA GLN A 29 -0.36 -11.26 0.16
C GLN A 29 -1.46 -11.54 1.18
N VAL A 30 -2.71 -11.29 0.82
CA VAL A 30 -3.87 -11.54 1.69
C VAL A 30 -4.96 -12.28 0.91
N MET A 31 -5.74 -13.07 1.62
CA MET A 31 -6.94 -13.70 1.06
C MET A 31 -8.15 -12.79 1.34
N ILE A 32 -8.85 -12.35 0.30
CA ILE A 32 -10.09 -11.58 0.40
C ILE A 32 -11.21 -12.40 -0.25
N GLY A 33 -12.15 -12.88 0.56
CA GLY A 33 -13.08 -13.93 0.12
C GLY A 33 -12.31 -15.19 -0.24
N GLU A 34 -12.40 -15.63 -1.50
CA GLU A 34 -11.72 -16.83 -2.02
C GLU A 34 -10.55 -16.49 -2.96
N ARG A 35 -10.11 -15.23 -3.00
CA ARG A 35 -9.05 -14.77 -3.90
C ARG A 35 -7.83 -14.30 -3.13
N TRP A 36 -6.65 -14.68 -3.63
CA TRP A 36 -5.38 -14.10 -3.19
C TRP A 36 -5.16 -12.76 -3.88
N ILE A 37 -4.86 -11.74 -3.11
CA ILE A 37 -4.61 -10.38 -3.58
C ILE A 37 -3.31 -9.87 -2.96
N TYR A 38 -2.52 -9.15 -3.75
CA TYR A 38 -1.28 -8.50 -3.32
C TYR A 38 -1.59 -7.08 -2.90
N ARG A 39 -1.43 -6.79 -1.61
CA ARG A 39 -1.53 -5.44 -1.04
C ARG A 39 -0.16 -4.81 -0.99
N VAL A 40 0.04 -3.71 -1.70
CA VAL A 40 1.23 -2.88 -1.54
C VAL A 40 0.94 -1.81 -0.50
N GLN A 41 1.63 -1.91 0.64
CA GLN A 41 1.55 -0.97 1.74
C GLN A 41 2.73 0.00 1.64
N ILE A 42 2.45 1.31 1.70
CA ILE A 42 3.45 2.37 1.47
C ILE A 42 4.26 2.66 2.76
N GLY A 43 3.67 2.36 3.91
CA GLY A 43 4.30 2.49 5.22
C GLY A 43 3.28 2.25 6.33
N ALA A 44 3.79 2.20 7.57
CA ALA A 44 3.00 2.25 8.78
C ALA A 44 3.19 3.62 9.44
N PHE A 45 2.10 4.26 9.84
CA PHE A 45 2.12 5.61 10.39
C PHE A 45 1.63 5.60 11.84
N ALA A 46 2.22 6.45 12.69
CA ALA A 46 1.89 6.51 14.11
C ALA A 46 0.54 7.19 14.39
N SER A 47 0.02 7.94 13.42
CA SER A 47 -1.27 8.61 13.54
C SER A 47 -2.00 8.69 12.20
N LEU A 48 -3.33 8.82 12.27
CA LEU A 48 -4.16 9.03 11.08
C LEU A 48 -3.76 10.31 10.32
N SER A 49 -3.35 11.37 11.03
CA SER A 49 -2.91 12.62 10.39
C SER A 49 -1.66 12.41 9.53
N GLN A 50 -0.69 11.61 9.99
CA GLN A 50 0.49 11.28 9.19
C GLN A 50 0.12 10.39 8.00
N ALA A 51 -0.76 9.42 8.21
CA ALA A 51 -1.26 8.57 7.12
C ALA A 51 -2.01 9.37 6.06
N GLN A 52 -2.78 10.39 6.47
CA GLN A 52 -3.50 11.26 5.55
C GLN A 52 -2.55 12.16 4.75
N ALA A 53 -1.54 12.76 5.40
CA ALA A 53 -0.55 13.57 4.69
C ALA A 53 0.24 12.76 3.64
N ALA A 54 0.49 11.47 3.91
CA ALA A 54 1.07 10.56 2.92
C ALA A 54 0.05 10.20 1.83
N MET A 55 -1.21 9.94 2.20
CA MET A 55 -2.29 9.67 1.26
C MET A 55 -2.49 10.81 0.26
N ASP A 56 -2.48 12.06 0.71
CA ASP A 56 -2.70 13.23 -0.17
C ASP A 56 -1.63 13.34 -1.26
N ARG A 57 -0.40 12.88 -0.98
CA ARG A 57 0.68 12.81 -1.98
C ARG A 57 0.47 11.64 -2.95
N VAL A 58 0.11 10.48 -2.40
CA VAL A 58 -0.05 9.22 -3.16
C VAL A 58 -1.30 9.25 -4.03
N ALA A 59 -2.39 9.86 -3.58
CA ALA A 59 -3.69 9.88 -4.26
C ALA A 59 -3.66 10.59 -5.61
N LEU A 60 -2.67 11.45 -5.85
CA LEU A 60 -2.44 12.11 -7.14
C LEU A 60 -2.07 11.09 -8.22
N ASP A 61 -1.19 10.15 -7.89
CA ASP A 61 -0.71 9.12 -8.81
C ASP A 61 -1.54 7.82 -8.70
N TYR A 62 -2.20 7.62 -7.56
CA TYR A 62 -2.87 6.37 -7.19
C TYR A 62 -4.22 6.63 -6.49
N PRO A 63 -5.29 6.93 -7.26
CA PRO A 63 -6.58 7.31 -6.70
C PRO A 63 -7.27 6.20 -5.89
N ASP A 64 -6.93 4.93 -6.16
CA ASP A 64 -7.48 3.77 -5.45
C ASP A 64 -6.73 3.45 -4.14
N ALA A 65 -5.74 4.26 -3.76
CA ALA A 65 -5.04 4.08 -2.50
C ALA A 65 -5.97 4.38 -1.31
N PHE A 66 -5.97 3.50 -0.32
CA PHE A 66 -6.75 3.69 0.91
C PHE A 66 -5.90 3.50 2.18
N ILE A 67 -6.32 4.16 3.27
CA ILE A 67 -5.74 3.97 4.60
C ILE A 67 -6.42 2.76 5.24
N THR A 68 -5.64 1.86 5.84
CA THR A 68 -6.15 0.74 6.63
C THR A 68 -5.52 0.78 8.01
N SER A 69 -6.30 0.46 9.04
CA SER A 69 -5.77 0.11 10.35
C SER A 69 -5.50 -1.38 10.37
N GLU A 70 -4.24 -1.80 10.53
CA GLU A 70 -3.95 -3.16 10.95
C GLU A 70 -4.22 -3.24 12.46
N SER A 71 -5.37 -3.78 12.83
CA SER A 71 -5.54 -4.35 14.17
C SER A 71 -4.65 -5.59 14.20
N VAL A 72 -3.48 -5.49 14.81
CA VAL A 72 -2.68 -6.70 15.11
C VAL A 72 -3.51 -7.51 16.12
N PRO A 73 -3.95 -8.73 15.78
CA PRO A 73 -4.63 -9.59 16.75
C PRO A 73 -3.70 -10.05 17.88
#